data_AF-X5DYM0-F1
#
_entry.id   AF-X5DYM0-F1
#
_cell.length_a   1.000
_cell.length_b   1.000
_cell.length_c   1.000
_cell.angle_alpha   90.00
_cell.angle_beta   90.00
_cell.angle_gamma   90.00
#
_symmetry.space_group_name_H-M   'P 1'
#
loop_
_entity.id
_entity.type
_entity.pdbx_description
1 polymer ?
#
loop_
_entity_poly.entity_id
_entity_poly.type
_entity_poly.pdbx_seq_one_letter_code
_entity_poly.pdbx_strand_id
1 'polypeptide(L)'
;MISLESSLEEDSNAKQSLWAITMEVRRVKKKENVDCAFCMSKTPLKTIKDFVVIYSSVVFCVVNHCDEELCLKSRDMFDVELFLLNLLIDPENLSVYKSLKSGYSKYEKIRKTLGILSEEYYSNSVSVIECEHDLESLSLMAYKKDKSQFKDIDIEYLLTILYIRKEYTRFFRIYNTITPSLYEYRLALSLTFNEDCDYKMSTVQEKAKNTKMQESYTGLKGSEDNDILKDIIEIVCFSKTNEDEWFKEAKKNFEWAEKVQIWHKNRNDCSGRVDKSMLDEAIRNKKWDEGWYIYKLGNKGVREDYHKTCILCIRALINTKDELWVSRLLDVIEAVVNFNQVEVCCDVIDDIFDNLGNIADPYRLTIIQEFIRKVSRMEGDERVVSHIIRVISRLCRTCNGTEACSLCIDHVNSVYQEWKKNNTGGFFFKHHSKYESEIFENMLDFYSTIDDSCKFVGVCRDLFQNEAKVNREMCRRIRHVHNKTYGNCCEYSDTCSKKLNDASELLTHLFTHEEQ
;
A
#
# COMPACT_ATOMS: atom_id res chain seq x y z
N MET A 1 12.46 -2.46 22.50
CA MET A 1 11.18 -2.91 23.11
C MET A 1 10.96 -2.10 24.38
N ILE A 2 10.07 -1.11 24.36
CA ILE A 2 9.90 -0.19 25.51
C ILE A 2 8.95 -0.81 26.54
N SER A 3 9.34 -0.85 27.82
CA SER A 3 8.51 -1.23 28.97
C SER A 3 8.31 0.01 29.83
N LEU A 4 7.22 0.14 30.58
CA LEU A 4 7.10 1.25 31.54
C LEU A 4 8.20 1.21 32.62
N GLU A 5 8.80 0.03 32.83
CA GLU A 5 9.93 -0.21 33.73
C GLU A 5 11.30 -0.13 33.04
N SER A 6 11.36 0.13 31.73
CA SER A 6 12.66 0.26 31.06
C SER A 6 13.41 1.50 31.56
N SER A 7 14.75 1.42 31.62
CA SER A 7 15.58 2.56 32.00
C SER A 7 15.38 3.71 30.99
N LEU A 8 15.36 4.94 31.50
CA LEU A 8 15.35 6.18 30.70
C LEU A 8 16.69 6.46 29.97
N GLU A 9 17.57 5.47 29.84
CA GLU A 9 18.96 5.68 29.39
C GLU A 9 19.06 5.99 27.88
N GLU A 10 18.02 5.70 27.10
CA GLU A 10 18.04 5.87 25.64
C GLU A 10 17.71 7.30 25.14
N ASP A 11 17.16 8.20 25.97
CA ASP A 11 16.80 9.57 25.54
C ASP A 11 17.28 10.66 26.53
N SER A 12 18.56 11.02 26.37
CA SER A 12 19.27 11.90 27.32
C SER A 12 18.77 13.36 27.31
N ASN A 13 18.21 13.82 26.20
CA ASN A 13 17.76 15.21 26.03
C ASN A 13 16.45 15.47 26.78
N ALA A 14 15.41 14.66 26.56
CA ALA A 14 14.12 14.82 27.23
C ALA A 14 14.26 14.74 28.77
N LYS A 15 15.15 13.86 29.25
CA LYS A 15 15.47 13.75 30.68
C LYS A 15 16.14 15.01 31.24
N GLN A 16 17.11 15.57 30.51
CA GLN A 16 17.79 16.82 30.90
C GLN A 16 16.82 18.01 30.89
N SER A 17 15.97 18.11 29.87
CA SER A 17 14.95 19.16 29.76
C SER A 17 13.90 19.06 30.86
N LEU A 18 13.39 17.86 31.19
CA LEU A 18 12.46 17.68 32.31
C LEU A 18 13.11 18.07 33.65
N TRP A 19 14.40 17.75 33.82
CA TRP A 19 15.14 18.16 35.02
C TRP A 19 15.31 19.68 35.10
N ALA A 20 15.65 20.34 33.98
CA ALA A 20 15.76 21.81 33.92
C ALA A 20 14.43 22.49 34.27
N ILE A 21 13.32 22.01 33.68
CA ILE A 21 11.96 22.49 34.00
C ILE A 21 11.66 22.28 35.49
N THR A 22 11.93 21.08 36.02
CA THR A 22 11.69 20.74 37.43
C THR A 22 12.42 21.70 38.37
N MET A 23 13.69 22.00 38.08
CA MET A 23 14.50 22.92 38.87
C MET A 23 13.94 24.33 38.85
N GLU A 24 13.47 24.80 37.69
CA GLU A 24 12.94 26.15 37.56
C GLU A 24 11.58 26.28 38.24
N VAL A 25 10.67 25.32 38.03
CA VAL A 25 9.38 25.28 38.73
C VAL A 25 9.56 25.26 40.25
N ARG A 26 10.60 24.58 40.78
CA ARG A 26 10.88 24.57 42.23
C ARG A 26 11.37 25.91 42.78
N ARG A 27 11.99 26.77 41.97
CA ARG A 27 12.52 28.08 42.40
C ARG A 27 11.45 29.15 42.48
N VAL A 28 10.38 29.03 41.69
CA VAL A 28 9.31 30.02 41.61
C VAL A 28 8.48 30.04 42.90
N LYS A 29 8.05 31.24 43.30
CA LYS A 29 7.17 31.44 44.47
C LYS A 29 5.87 30.65 44.35
N LYS A 30 5.44 30.12 45.50
CA LYS A 30 4.29 29.22 45.64
C LYS A 30 3.14 29.89 46.38
N LYS A 31 1.92 29.67 45.90
CA LYS A 31 0.69 30.07 46.58
C LYS A 31 0.54 29.26 47.86
N GLU A 32 0.12 29.90 48.94
CA GLU A 32 -0.18 29.22 50.19
C GLU A 32 -1.43 28.33 50.06
N ASN A 33 -1.51 27.28 50.88
CA ASN A 33 -2.67 26.38 50.98
C ASN A 33 -3.04 25.59 49.71
N VAL A 34 -2.09 25.39 48.79
CA VAL A 34 -2.28 24.50 47.63
C VAL A 34 -1.59 23.17 47.91
N ASP A 35 -2.37 22.09 47.96
CA ASP A 35 -1.83 20.75 48.05
C ASP A 35 -1.21 20.34 46.70
N CYS A 36 0.10 20.16 46.66
CA CYS A 36 0.84 20.01 45.41
C CYS A 36 1.79 18.81 45.48
N ALA A 37 1.39 17.72 44.83
CA ALA A 37 2.16 16.47 44.74
C ALA A 37 3.61 16.71 44.23
N PHE A 38 3.82 17.65 43.32
CA PHE A 38 5.16 17.99 42.84
C PHE A 38 6.08 18.56 43.93
N CYS A 39 5.55 19.47 44.75
CA CYS A 39 6.32 20.11 45.83
C CYS A 39 6.57 19.17 47.00
N MET A 40 5.69 18.18 47.22
CA MET A 40 5.83 17.18 48.28
C MET A 40 6.66 15.97 47.86
N SER A 41 6.67 15.61 46.57
CA SER A 41 7.33 14.39 46.11
C SER A 41 8.84 14.56 45.88
N LYS A 42 9.56 13.47 46.15
CA LYS A 42 10.98 13.30 45.81
C LYS A 42 11.18 12.16 44.82
N THR A 43 10.21 11.95 43.92
CA THR A 43 10.23 10.84 42.97
C THR A 43 11.51 10.87 42.14
N PRO A 44 12.34 9.80 42.17
CA PRO A 44 13.54 9.74 41.38
C PRO A 44 13.19 9.47 39.92
N LEU A 45 13.82 10.19 38.97
CA LEU A 45 13.59 10.00 37.54
C LEU A 45 14.40 8.80 37.00
N LYS A 46 13.85 7.58 37.14
CA LYS A 46 14.50 6.32 36.72
C LYS A 46 13.81 5.64 35.54
N THR A 47 12.48 5.65 35.53
CA THR A 47 11.63 4.94 34.58
C THR A 47 10.73 5.89 33.80
N ILE A 48 10.14 5.41 32.70
CA ILE A 48 9.14 6.17 31.93
C ILE A 48 7.94 6.52 32.79
N LYS A 49 7.52 5.63 33.69
CA LYS A 49 6.47 5.89 34.67
C LYS A 49 6.80 7.12 35.53
N ASP A 50 8.03 7.19 36.06
CA ASP A 50 8.48 8.33 36.86
C ASP A 50 8.45 9.63 36.04
N PHE A 51 8.81 9.56 34.76
CA PHE A 51 8.78 10.70 33.84
C PHE A 51 7.37 11.28 33.72
N VAL A 52 6.36 10.43 33.47
CA VAL A 52 4.96 10.87 33.34
C VAL A 52 4.41 11.42 34.65
N VAL A 53 4.72 10.79 35.78
CA VAL A 53 4.31 11.27 37.10
C VAL A 53 4.89 12.65 37.40
N ILE A 54 6.21 12.83 37.18
CA ILE A 54 6.88 14.11 37.40
C ILE A 54 6.32 15.17 36.45
N TYR A 55 6.17 14.86 35.16
CA TYR A 55 5.58 15.78 34.18
C TYR A 55 4.18 16.23 34.59
N SER A 56 3.27 15.30 34.88
CA SER A 56 1.87 15.63 35.23
C SER A 56 1.79 16.47 36.51
N SER A 57 2.63 16.14 37.49
CA SER A 57 2.76 16.91 38.73
C SER A 57 3.32 18.32 38.49
N VAL A 58 4.29 18.46 37.56
CA VAL A 58 4.83 19.76 37.13
C VAL A 58 3.76 20.60 36.47
N VAL A 59 2.98 20.04 35.54
CA VAL A 59 1.88 20.76 34.88
C VAL A 59 0.89 21.29 35.92
N PHE A 60 0.48 20.45 36.87
CA PHE A 60 -0.38 20.87 37.98
C PHE A 60 0.24 22.03 38.79
N CYS A 61 1.52 21.91 39.15
CA CYS A 61 2.22 22.93 39.92
C CYS A 61 2.26 24.26 39.18
N VAL A 62 2.56 24.25 37.88
CA VAL A 62 2.61 25.44 37.02
C VAL A 62 1.24 26.12 36.95
N VAL A 63 0.18 25.35 36.76
CA VAL A 63 -1.19 25.88 36.60
C VAL A 63 -1.73 26.42 37.92
N ASN A 64 -1.67 25.62 38.99
CA ASN A 64 -2.44 25.86 40.20
C ASN A 64 -1.61 26.46 41.35
N HIS A 65 -0.31 26.20 41.41
CA HIS A 65 0.50 26.48 42.60
C HIS A 65 1.52 27.61 42.43
N CYS A 66 2.16 27.74 41.26
CA CYS A 66 3.08 28.84 41.00
C CYS A 66 2.32 30.18 41.00
N ASP A 67 2.84 31.19 41.68
CA ASP A 67 2.19 32.51 41.81
C ASP A 67 2.69 33.53 40.78
N GLU A 68 3.93 33.37 40.31
CA GLU A 68 4.66 34.34 39.48
C GLU A 68 4.83 33.88 38.02
N GLU A 69 5.37 34.81 37.21
CA GLU A 69 5.88 34.55 35.85
C GLU A 69 6.92 33.43 35.89
N LEU A 70 6.74 32.45 35.02
CA LEU A 70 7.61 31.26 34.91
C LEU A 70 8.51 31.45 33.70
N CYS A 71 9.82 31.48 33.88
CA CYS A 71 10.78 31.54 32.77
C CYS A 71 11.15 30.13 32.29
N LEU A 72 10.18 29.41 31.71
CA LEU A 72 10.43 28.09 31.13
C LEU A 72 10.90 28.23 29.70
N LYS A 73 12.00 27.55 29.34
CA LYS A 73 12.47 27.52 27.96
C LYS A 73 11.53 26.66 27.12
N SER A 74 10.95 27.23 26.08
CA SER A 74 10.01 26.53 25.19
C SER A 74 10.63 25.30 24.54
N ARG A 75 11.94 25.34 24.26
CA ARG A 75 12.65 24.18 23.74
C ARG A 75 12.65 23.00 24.71
N ASP A 76 12.89 23.25 26.00
CA ASP A 76 12.86 22.18 27.01
C ASP A 76 11.45 21.60 27.13
N MET A 77 10.41 22.45 27.08
CA MET A 77 9.02 21.98 27.11
C MET A 77 8.69 21.16 25.87
N PHE A 78 9.11 21.62 24.70
CA PHE A 78 8.94 20.93 23.42
C PHE A 78 9.59 19.55 23.41
N ASP A 79 10.85 19.43 23.82
CA ASP A 79 11.57 18.15 23.82
C ASP A 79 10.93 17.13 24.79
N VAL A 80 10.44 17.59 25.95
CA VAL A 80 9.71 16.76 26.93
C VAL A 80 8.37 16.30 26.38
N GLU A 81 7.59 17.22 25.82
CA GLU A 81 6.27 16.89 25.27
C GLU A 81 6.39 16.00 24.03
N LEU A 82 7.35 16.26 23.14
CA LEU A 82 7.59 15.43 21.96
C LEU A 82 7.98 13.99 22.35
N PHE A 83 8.81 13.83 23.39
CA PHE A 83 9.11 12.50 23.96
C PHE A 83 7.87 11.79 24.48
N LEU A 84 7.00 12.48 25.22
CA LEU A 84 5.74 11.91 25.71
C LEU A 84 4.79 11.55 24.57
N LEU A 85 4.71 12.40 23.55
CA LEU A 85 3.86 12.19 22.39
C LEU A 85 4.34 10.98 21.57
N ASN A 86 5.64 10.71 21.47
CA ASN A 86 6.14 9.45 20.88
C ASN A 86 5.64 8.19 21.62
N LEU A 87 5.35 8.29 22.91
CA LEU A 87 4.84 7.17 23.73
C LEU A 87 3.32 7.07 23.69
N LEU A 88 2.64 8.20 23.57
CA LEU A 88 1.18 8.31 23.63
C LEU A 88 0.52 8.21 22.27
N ILE A 89 1.06 8.84 21.23
CA ILE A 89 0.35 8.99 19.98
C ILE A 89 0.28 7.67 19.25
N ASP A 90 -0.89 7.37 18.69
CA ASP A 90 -0.99 6.36 17.65
C ASP A 90 -0.17 6.86 16.49
N PRO A 91 0.93 6.21 16.08
CA PRO A 91 1.79 6.77 15.04
C PRO A 91 0.93 7.17 13.84
N GLU A 92 0.70 8.47 13.67
CA GLU A 92 -0.36 8.93 12.76
C GLU A 92 0.01 8.62 11.32
N ASN A 93 1.31 8.58 11.07
CA ASN A 93 1.95 8.10 9.86
C ASN A 93 2.45 6.66 10.06
N LEU A 94 1.56 5.81 10.57
CA LEU A 94 1.73 4.38 10.42
C LEU A 94 1.74 4.11 8.92
N SER A 95 2.93 4.05 8.32
CA SER A 95 3.06 3.43 7.01
C SER A 95 2.54 2.00 7.12
N VAL A 96 2.07 1.44 6.01
CA VAL A 96 1.66 0.04 5.98
C VAL A 96 2.75 -0.88 6.56
N TYR A 97 4.03 -0.58 6.28
CA TYR A 97 5.15 -1.32 6.83
C TYR A 97 5.23 -1.26 8.37
N LYS A 98 5.15 -0.06 8.96
CA LYS A 98 5.17 0.11 10.43
C LYS A 98 3.97 -0.60 11.07
N SER A 99 2.81 -0.56 10.42
CA SER A 99 1.58 -1.22 10.87
C SER A 99 1.68 -2.74 10.92
N LEU A 100 2.38 -3.35 9.95
CA LEU A 100 2.55 -4.81 9.87
C LEU A 100 3.64 -5.34 10.80
N LYS A 101 4.66 -4.53 11.11
CA LYS A 101 5.77 -4.93 11.98
C LYS A 101 5.51 -4.72 13.48
N SER A 102 4.56 -3.87 13.87
CA SER A 102 4.42 -3.45 15.26
C SER A 102 3.45 -4.31 16.07
N GLY A 103 3.86 -4.69 17.28
CA GLY A 103 2.98 -5.21 18.33
C GLY A 103 2.13 -4.09 18.95
N TYR A 104 1.25 -3.50 18.14
CA TYR A 104 0.47 -2.30 18.45
C TYR A 104 -0.37 -2.43 19.73
N SER A 105 -0.85 -3.64 20.05
CA SER A 105 -1.57 -3.95 21.30
C SER A 105 -0.77 -3.61 22.58
N LYS A 106 0.56 -3.48 22.49
CA LYS A 106 1.41 -3.06 23.60
C LYS A 106 1.34 -1.56 23.88
N TYR A 107 1.27 -0.73 22.83
CA TYR A 107 1.22 0.73 22.97
C TYR A 107 -0.11 1.18 23.54
N GLU A 108 -1.21 0.51 23.20
CA GLU A 108 -2.54 0.80 23.76
C GLU A 108 -2.58 0.61 25.29
N LYS A 109 -1.95 -0.46 25.81
CA LYS A 109 -1.85 -0.71 27.26
C LYS A 109 -0.98 0.34 27.95
N ILE A 110 0.13 0.73 27.31
CA ILE A 110 1.01 1.79 27.81
C ILE A 110 0.23 3.11 27.87
N ARG A 111 -0.44 3.52 26.79
CA ARG A 111 -1.27 4.73 26.74
C ARG A 111 -2.31 4.76 27.85
N LYS A 112 -3.14 3.71 27.99
CA LYS A 112 -4.15 3.61 29.05
C LYS A 112 -3.53 3.76 30.44
N THR A 113 -2.38 3.14 30.68
CA THR A 113 -1.68 3.25 31.97
C THR A 113 -1.15 4.67 32.19
N LEU A 114 -0.59 5.31 31.17
CA LEU A 114 -0.09 6.68 31.24
C LEU A 114 -1.23 7.69 31.47
N GLY A 115 -2.40 7.48 30.86
CA GLY A 115 -3.59 8.31 31.08
C GLY A 115 -4.10 8.25 32.52
N ILE A 116 -4.19 7.04 33.10
CA ILE A 116 -4.58 6.87 34.51
C ILE A 116 -3.59 7.59 35.45
N LEU A 117 -2.28 7.47 35.16
CA LEU A 117 -1.25 8.16 35.95
C LEU A 117 -1.31 9.67 35.78
N SER A 118 -1.65 10.18 34.60
CA SER A 118 -1.86 11.61 34.38
C SER A 118 -3.00 12.14 35.24
N GLU A 119 -4.15 11.48 35.22
CA GLU A 119 -5.35 11.86 35.97
C GLU A 119 -5.10 11.92 37.48
N GLU A 120 -4.39 10.92 38.02
CA GLU A 120 -4.08 10.83 39.45
C GLU A 120 -3.27 12.04 39.95
N TYR A 121 -2.31 12.52 39.14
CA TYR A 121 -1.36 13.56 39.55
C TYR A 121 -1.67 14.97 39.04
N TYR A 122 -2.58 15.11 38.07
CA TYR A 122 -3.05 16.42 37.59
C TYR A 122 -4.32 16.90 38.33
N SER A 123 -5.09 16.01 38.97
CA SER A 123 -6.19 16.30 39.93
C SER A 123 -7.33 17.25 39.50
N ASN A 124 -7.22 17.97 38.39
CA ASN A 124 -8.33 18.62 37.71
C ASN A 124 -9.03 17.55 36.87
N SER A 125 -10.36 17.42 37.00
CA SER A 125 -11.15 16.44 36.27
C SER A 125 -10.84 16.52 34.76
N VAL A 126 -10.08 15.56 34.25
CA VAL A 126 -9.75 15.43 32.82
C VAL A 126 -11.02 15.34 31.97
N SER A 127 -12.16 14.97 32.58
CA SER A 127 -13.49 14.96 31.99
C SER A 127 -14.04 16.32 31.50
N VAL A 128 -13.37 17.45 31.76
CA VAL A 128 -13.74 18.79 31.26
C VAL A 128 -12.76 19.30 30.19
N ILE A 129 -11.73 18.53 29.87
CA ILE A 129 -10.72 18.88 28.88
C ILE A 129 -11.14 18.27 27.55
N GLU A 130 -11.58 19.11 26.60
CA GLU A 130 -11.68 18.77 25.17
C GLU A 130 -10.27 18.51 24.60
N CYS A 131 -9.67 17.38 24.98
CA CYS A 131 -8.34 16.99 24.55
C CYS A 131 -8.40 15.54 24.09
N GLU A 132 -7.95 15.28 22.86
CA GLU A 132 -7.88 13.93 22.31
C GLU A 132 -6.84 13.04 23.02
N HIS A 133 -5.98 13.63 23.87
CA HIS A 133 -4.87 12.95 24.55
C HIS A 133 -4.99 12.99 26.09
N ASP A 134 -4.69 11.88 26.78
CA ASP A 134 -4.87 11.74 28.24
C ASP A 134 -3.91 12.59 29.13
N LEU A 135 -3.02 13.39 28.53
CA LEU A 135 -2.01 14.21 29.22
C LEU A 135 -2.15 15.69 28.82
N GLU A 136 -2.26 16.63 29.76
CA GLU A 136 -2.35 18.07 29.46
C GLU A 136 -0.98 18.66 29.00
N SER A 137 -1.01 19.72 28.18
CA SER A 137 0.20 20.35 27.61
C SER A 137 0.82 21.40 28.53
N LEU A 138 2.07 21.17 28.95
CA LEU A 138 2.86 22.13 29.72
C LEU A 138 3.12 23.41 28.92
N SER A 139 3.48 23.30 27.64
CA SER A 139 3.75 24.46 26.78
C SER A 139 2.53 25.36 26.67
N LEU A 140 1.34 24.77 26.48
CA LEU A 140 0.09 25.52 26.43
C LEU A 140 -0.25 26.19 27.77
N MET A 141 -0.03 25.50 28.89
CA MET A 141 -0.28 26.07 30.22
C MET A 141 0.67 27.22 30.55
N ALA A 142 1.95 27.08 30.21
CA ALA A 142 2.93 28.16 30.33
C ALA A 142 2.52 29.38 29.48
N TYR A 143 2.13 29.15 28.22
CA TYR A 143 1.65 30.21 27.32
C TYR A 143 0.38 30.90 27.84
N LYS A 144 -0.59 30.16 28.37
CA LYS A 144 -1.82 30.76 28.94
C LYS A 144 -1.51 31.63 30.16
N LYS A 145 -0.50 31.27 30.94
CA LYS A 145 -0.14 31.95 32.18
C LYS A 145 0.62 33.24 31.92
N ASP A 146 1.58 33.20 31.00
CA ASP A 146 2.30 34.37 30.54
C ASP A 146 2.60 34.22 29.05
N LYS A 147 1.91 35.03 28.24
CA LYS A 147 2.08 35.07 26.79
C LYS A 147 3.31 35.89 26.39
N SER A 148 3.74 36.82 27.22
CA SER A 148 4.75 37.83 26.86
C SER A 148 6.15 37.24 26.73
N GLN A 149 6.41 36.11 27.39
CA GLN A 149 7.66 35.36 27.27
C GLN A 149 7.83 34.61 25.94
N PHE A 150 6.74 34.34 25.20
CA PHE A 150 6.79 33.54 23.97
C PHE A 150 7.11 34.42 22.77
N LYS A 151 8.24 34.14 22.13
CA LYS A 151 8.64 34.69 20.83
C LYS A 151 8.05 33.86 19.70
N ASP A 152 8.17 34.33 18.46
CA ASP A 152 7.64 33.64 17.28
C ASP A 152 8.06 32.15 17.21
N ILE A 153 9.33 31.86 17.49
CA ILE A 153 9.83 30.47 17.49
C ILE A 153 9.20 29.61 18.61
N ASP A 154 8.86 30.21 19.74
CA ASP A 154 8.22 29.52 20.86
C ASP A 154 6.77 29.16 20.52
N ILE A 155 6.10 30.03 19.75
CA ILE A 155 4.77 29.76 19.21
C ILE A 155 4.81 28.64 18.16
N GLU A 156 5.85 28.59 17.33
CA GLU A 156 6.02 27.53 16.34
C GLU A 156 6.11 26.14 17.02
N TYR A 157 6.89 26.01 18.10
CA TYR A 157 6.93 24.78 18.92
C TYR A 157 5.56 24.44 19.50
N LEU A 158 4.87 25.42 20.08
CA LEU A 158 3.56 25.22 20.69
C LEU A 158 2.52 24.76 19.66
N LEU A 159 2.46 25.40 18.49
CA LEU A 159 1.56 25.02 17.40
C LEU A 159 1.90 23.63 16.87
N THR A 160 3.18 23.27 16.79
CA THR A 160 3.62 21.92 16.40
C THR A 160 3.13 20.87 17.40
N ILE A 161 3.26 21.13 18.71
CA ILE A 161 2.75 20.23 19.75
C ILE A 161 1.22 20.10 19.68
N LEU A 162 0.50 21.20 19.53
CA LEU A 162 -0.96 21.18 19.42
C LEU A 162 -1.44 20.50 18.14
N TYR A 163 -0.70 20.65 17.03
CA TYR A 163 -0.93 19.94 15.78
C TYR A 163 -0.79 18.42 15.97
N ILE A 164 0.34 17.99 16.54
CA ILE A 164 0.62 16.59 16.86
C ILE A 164 -0.46 16.01 17.80
N ARG A 165 -0.97 16.82 18.73
CA ARG A 165 -2.02 16.45 19.68
C ARG A 165 -3.44 16.57 19.13
N LYS A 166 -3.62 17.04 17.89
CA LYS A 166 -4.92 17.27 17.26
C LYS A 166 -5.87 18.19 18.05
N GLU A 167 -5.32 19.14 18.80
CA GLU A 167 -6.14 20.07 19.60
C GLU A 167 -6.64 21.25 18.75
N TYR A 168 -7.56 21.01 17.81
CA TYR A 168 -8.00 21.98 16.79
C TYR A 168 -8.42 23.33 17.39
N THR A 169 -9.34 23.31 18.36
CA THR A 169 -9.87 24.54 18.99
C THR A 169 -8.77 25.38 19.62
N ARG A 170 -7.85 24.74 20.34
CA ARG A 170 -6.76 25.42 21.05
C ARG A 170 -5.67 25.90 20.08
N PHE A 171 -5.35 25.10 19.06
CA PHE A 171 -4.46 25.46 17.96
C PHE A 171 -4.96 26.72 17.27
N PHE A 172 -6.19 26.72 16.76
CA PHE A 172 -6.72 27.84 16.00
C PHE A 172 -6.92 29.10 16.84
N ARG A 173 -7.19 28.95 18.15
CA ARG A 173 -7.24 30.10 19.08
C ARG A 173 -5.90 30.85 19.17
N ILE A 174 -4.77 30.14 19.13
CA ILE A 174 -3.44 30.75 19.14
C ILE A 174 -3.09 31.24 17.73
N TYR A 175 -3.25 30.38 16.72
CA TYR A 175 -2.97 30.69 15.32
C TYR A 175 -3.68 31.97 14.86
N ASN A 176 -4.92 32.23 15.29
CA ASN A 176 -5.66 33.43 14.91
C ASN A 176 -5.08 34.72 15.49
N THR A 177 -4.31 34.66 16.57
CA THR A 177 -3.71 35.84 17.24
C THR A 177 -2.34 36.23 16.70
N ILE A 178 -1.71 35.39 15.89
CA ILE A 178 -0.36 35.61 15.36
C ILE A 178 -0.37 35.94 13.86
N THR A 179 0.77 36.44 13.38
CA THR A 179 1.10 36.51 11.96
C THR A 179 1.84 35.22 11.58
N PRO A 180 1.21 34.26 10.88
CA PRO A 180 1.80 32.94 10.67
C PRO A 180 2.93 32.97 9.64
N SER A 181 3.94 32.15 9.88
CA SER A 181 4.90 31.68 8.90
C SER A 181 4.26 30.70 7.92
N LEU A 182 4.97 30.41 6.82
CA LEU A 182 4.53 29.40 5.86
C LEU A 182 4.33 28.01 6.50
N TYR A 183 5.17 27.65 7.47
CA TYR A 183 5.08 26.39 8.19
C TYR A 183 3.80 26.29 9.02
N GLU A 184 3.53 27.30 9.85
CA GLU A 184 2.34 27.33 10.71
C GLU A 184 1.05 27.38 9.88
N TYR A 185 1.08 28.09 8.75
CA TYR A 185 -0.03 28.09 7.80
C TYR A 185 -0.28 26.70 7.21
N ARG A 186 0.77 26.00 6.79
CA ARG A 186 0.66 24.64 6.23
C ARG A 186 0.24 23.62 7.30
N LEU A 187 0.65 23.78 8.56
CA LEU A 187 0.10 23.02 9.69
C LEU A 187 -1.40 23.30 9.85
N ALA A 188 -1.79 24.57 9.87
CA ALA A 188 -3.19 24.97 10.02
C ALA A 188 -4.07 24.40 8.90
N LEU A 189 -3.61 24.47 7.64
CA LEU A 189 -4.32 23.87 6.51
C LEU A 189 -4.43 22.35 6.65
N SER A 190 -3.36 21.68 7.08
CA SER A 190 -3.35 20.22 7.24
C SER A 190 -4.38 19.77 8.29
N LEU A 191 -4.57 20.53 9.37
CA LEU A 191 -5.63 20.25 10.35
C LEU A 191 -7.04 20.37 9.77
N THR A 192 -7.25 21.23 8.76
CA THR A 192 -8.57 21.35 8.10
C THR A 192 -8.92 20.17 7.19
N PHE A 193 -8.01 19.22 7.00
CA PHE A 193 -8.32 17.96 6.29
C PHE A 193 -9.08 16.98 7.17
N ASN A 194 -8.99 17.11 8.50
CA ASN A 194 -9.74 16.26 9.40
C ASN A 194 -11.23 16.67 9.40
N GLU A 195 -12.12 15.70 9.25
CA GLU A 195 -13.58 15.91 9.31
C GLU A 195 -14.04 16.44 10.68
N ASP A 196 -13.32 16.10 11.75
CA ASP A 196 -13.60 16.56 13.13
C ASP A 196 -13.16 18.02 13.37
N CYS A 197 -12.48 18.64 12.40
CA CYS A 197 -12.03 20.03 12.51
C CYS A 197 -13.14 21.00 12.08
N ASP A 198 -13.77 21.66 13.06
CA ASP A 198 -14.80 22.69 12.82
C ASP A 198 -14.28 23.94 12.06
N TYR A 199 -12.96 24.10 11.94
CA TYR A 199 -12.35 25.23 11.25
C TYR A 199 -12.35 25.04 9.74
N LYS A 200 -12.98 25.98 9.04
CA LYS A 200 -13.06 25.96 7.57
C LYS A 200 -11.71 26.30 6.93
N MET A 201 -11.29 25.46 5.99
CA MET A 201 -10.13 25.69 5.13
C MET A 201 -10.12 27.09 4.49
N SER A 202 -11.27 27.59 4.04
CA SER A 202 -11.39 28.92 3.43
C SER A 202 -10.94 30.05 4.35
N THR A 203 -11.18 29.91 5.66
CA THR A 203 -10.79 30.91 6.67
C THR A 203 -9.27 30.95 6.84
N VAL A 204 -8.61 29.79 6.79
CA VAL A 204 -7.15 29.68 6.85
C VAL A 204 -6.51 30.31 5.61
N GLN A 205 -7.05 30.04 4.42
CA GLN A 205 -6.59 30.60 3.14
C GLN A 205 -6.79 32.12 3.06
N GLU A 206 -7.90 32.66 3.58
CA GLU A 206 -8.17 34.09 3.60
C GLU A 206 -7.14 34.84 4.47
N LYS A 207 -6.81 34.28 5.64
CA LYS A 207 -5.76 34.84 6.51
C LYS A 207 -4.40 34.90 5.80
N ALA A 208 -4.10 33.89 4.96
CA ALA A 208 -2.85 33.83 4.21
C ALA A 208 -2.72 34.90 3.13
N LYS A 209 -3.80 35.15 2.37
CA LYS A 209 -3.82 36.18 1.32
C LYS A 209 -3.53 37.58 1.85
N ASN A 210 -3.87 37.83 3.11
CA ASN A 210 -3.71 39.13 3.76
C ASN A 210 -2.35 39.28 4.49
N THR A 211 -1.47 38.27 4.42
CA THR A 211 -0.25 38.21 5.22
C THR A 211 0.97 37.88 4.36
N LYS A 212 2.04 38.68 4.45
CA LYS A 212 3.32 38.33 3.82
C LYS A 212 4.05 37.30 4.69
N MET A 213 3.86 36.02 4.38
CA MET A 213 4.46 34.92 5.12
C MET A 213 5.98 34.87 4.90
N GLN A 214 6.71 34.64 5.99
CA GLN A 214 8.13 34.27 5.93
C GLN A 214 8.25 32.74 6.04
N GLU A 215 9.34 32.18 5.52
CA GLU A 215 9.72 30.81 5.85
C GLU A 215 10.14 30.77 7.33
N SER A 216 9.52 29.92 8.13
CA SER A 216 10.05 29.57 9.46
C SER A 216 10.00 28.07 9.64
N TYR A 217 11.16 27.53 10.04
CA TYR A 217 11.40 26.16 10.47
C TYR A 217 12.73 26.07 11.27
N THR A 218 13.33 27.23 11.58
CA THR A 218 14.77 27.30 11.93
C THR A 218 15.09 26.76 13.31
N GLY A 219 14.14 26.78 14.24
CA GLY A 219 14.33 26.23 15.59
C GLY A 219 14.15 24.71 15.67
N LEU A 220 13.38 24.10 14.77
CA LEU A 220 13.19 22.65 14.76
C LEU A 220 14.38 21.88 14.16
N LYS A 221 15.29 22.57 13.46
CA LYS A 221 16.59 22.04 13.01
C LYS A 221 17.40 21.54 14.21
N GLY A 222 17.67 20.23 14.25
CA GLY A 222 18.33 19.55 15.37
C GLY A 222 17.43 18.59 16.17
N SER A 223 16.12 18.59 15.92
CA SER A 223 15.19 17.52 16.38
C SER A 223 14.89 16.49 15.27
N GLU A 224 15.69 16.47 14.21
CA GLU A 224 15.46 15.70 12.98
C GLU A 224 15.60 14.18 13.17
N ASP A 225 16.19 13.76 14.29
CA ASP A 225 16.29 12.34 14.67
C ASP A 225 14.96 11.77 15.21
N ASN A 226 13.94 12.62 15.42
CA ASN A 226 12.60 12.20 15.81
C ASN A 226 11.75 11.84 14.58
N ASP A 227 11.29 10.58 14.51
CA ASP A 227 10.48 10.06 13.39
C ASP A 227 9.16 10.83 13.18
N ILE A 228 8.43 11.21 14.25
CA ILE A 228 7.17 11.95 14.12
C ILE A 228 7.43 13.32 13.51
N LEU A 229 8.44 14.02 14.03
CA LEU A 229 8.78 15.34 13.52
C LEU A 229 9.25 15.26 12.08
N LYS A 230 10.09 14.28 11.74
CA LYS A 230 10.55 14.04 10.38
C LYS A 230 9.40 13.88 9.39
N ASP A 231 8.41 13.06 9.73
CA ASP A 231 7.23 12.85 8.88
C ASP A 231 6.42 14.15 8.70
N ILE A 232 6.27 14.97 9.75
CA ILE A 232 5.58 16.27 9.68
C ILE A 232 6.37 17.26 8.80
N ILE A 233 7.68 17.35 8.97
CA ILE A 233 8.53 18.20 8.13
C ILE A 233 8.42 17.81 6.68
N GLU A 234 8.47 16.50 6.39
CA GLU A 234 8.39 16.00 5.04
C GLU A 234 7.09 16.46 4.38
N ILE A 235 5.95 16.33 5.08
CA ILE A 235 4.64 16.74 4.56
C ILE A 235 4.52 18.27 4.46
N VAL A 236 4.90 19.00 5.50
CA VAL A 236 4.63 20.45 5.64
C VAL A 236 5.69 21.30 4.93
N CYS A 237 6.95 20.89 4.92
CA CYS A 237 8.07 21.67 4.39
C CYS A 237 8.51 21.24 2.98
N PHE A 238 7.66 20.54 2.21
CA PHE A 238 7.94 20.19 0.81
C PHE A 238 8.41 21.45 0.04
N SER A 239 9.70 21.47 -0.29
CA SER A 239 10.44 22.69 -0.69
C SER A 239 10.48 22.92 -2.20
N LYS A 240 9.85 22.03 -2.99
CA LYS A 240 10.00 22.00 -4.46
C LYS A 240 8.72 22.23 -5.25
N THR A 241 7.58 22.44 -4.59
CA THR A 241 6.25 22.54 -5.22
C THR A 241 5.60 23.89 -4.94
N ASN A 242 4.84 24.39 -5.91
CA ASN A 242 3.97 25.55 -5.68
C ASN A 242 2.90 25.20 -4.62
N GLU A 243 2.24 26.20 -4.04
CA GLU A 243 1.29 26.00 -2.93
C GLU A 243 0.12 25.07 -3.29
N ASP A 244 -0.39 25.16 -4.52
CA ASP A 244 -1.50 24.33 -5.00
C ASP A 244 -1.09 22.86 -5.17
N GLU A 245 0.13 22.60 -5.65
CA GLU A 245 0.70 21.26 -5.76
C GLU A 245 1.00 20.67 -4.38
N TRP A 246 1.59 21.46 -3.49
CA TRP A 246 1.80 21.08 -2.09
C TRP A 246 0.47 20.67 -1.45
N PHE A 247 -0.56 21.50 -1.59
CA PHE A 247 -1.88 21.24 -1.01
C PHE A 247 -2.48 19.93 -1.50
N LYS A 248 -2.45 19.67 -2.82
CA LYS A 248 -2.97 18.44 -3.40
C LYS A 248 -2.24 17.20 -2.89
N GLU A 249 -0.91 17.27 -2.78
CA GLU A 249 -0.10 16.15 -2.30
C GLU A 249 -0.27 15.93 -0.79
N ALA A 250 -0.30 17.00 0.01
CA ALA A 250 -0.55 16.93 1.45
C ALA A 250 -1.92 16.30 1.75
N LYS A 251 -2.98 16.75 1.04
CA LYS A 251 -4.32 16.17 1.17
C LYS A 251 -4.34 14.68 0.82
N LYS A 252 -3.70 14.30 -0.29
CA LYS A 252 -3.61 12.89 -0.71
C LYS A 252 -2.88 12.02 0.30
N ASN A 253 -1.82 12.54 0.93
CA ASN A 253 -1.08 11.83 1.97
C ASN A 253 -1.89 11.71 3.26
N PHE A 254 -2.64 12.75 3.63
CA PHE A 254 -3.57 12.69 4.76
C PHE A 254 -4.66 11.62 4.55
N GLU A 255 -5.36 11.65 3.41
CA GLU A 255 -6.37 10.65 3.05
C GLU A 255 -5.81 9.22 3.02
N TRP A 256 -4.56 9.05 2.61
CA TRP A 256 -3.88 7.76 2.66
C TRP A 256 -3.59 7.32 4.09
N ALA A 257 -3.03 8.19 4.94
CA ALA A 257 -2.73 7.89 6.33
C ALA A 257 -4.00 7.46 7.10
N GLU A 258 -5.12 8.16 6.86
CA GLU A 258 -6.42 7.80 7.43
C GLU A 258 -6.86 6.38 7.02
N LYS A 259 -6.73 6.04 5.73
CA LYS A 259 -7.03 4.68 5.24
C LYS A 259 -6.16 3.63 5.92
N VAL A 260 -4.86 3.90 6.11
CA VAL A 260 -3.96 2.97 6.80
C VAL A 260 -4.36 2.80 8.27
N GLN A 261 -4.75 3.88 8.96
CA GLN A 261 -5.23 3.81 10.34
C GLN A 261 -6.51 3.00 10.47
N ILE A 262 -7.51 3.24 9.61
CA ILE A 262 -8.76 2.48 9.60
C ILE A 262 -8.49 1.01 9.29
N TRP A 263 -7.66 0.72 8.28
CA TRP A 263 -7.26 -0.64 7.94
C TRP A 263 -6.60 -1.33 9.14
N HIS A 264 -5.63 -0.67 9.78
CA HIS A 264 -4.91 -1.22 10.92
C HIS A 264 -5.84 -1.55 12.09
N LYS A 265 -6.73 -0.63 12.47
CA LYS A 265 -7.71 -0.83 13.56
C LYS A 265 -8.61 -2.05 13.32
N ASN A 266 -9.06 -2.25 12.07
CA ASN A 266 -9.97 -3.34 11.71
C ASN A 266 -9.25 -4.67 11.41
N ARG A 267 -7.91 -4.67 11.36
CA ARG A 267 -7.12 -5.84 10.94
C ARG A 267 -7.14 -6.98 11.97
N ASN A 268 -7.26 -6.66 13.26
CA ASN A 268 -7.23 -7.65 14.35
C ASN A 268 -8.38 -8.67 14.26
N ASP A 269 -9.55 -8.25 13.78
CA ASP A 269 -10.75 -9.09 13.77
C ASP A 269 -10.93 -9.87 12.44
N CYS A 270 -10.39 -9.36 11.33
CA CYS A 270 -10.65 -9.89 9.98
C CYS A 270 -9.47 -9.66 8.99
N SER A 271 -8.23 -9.95 9.40
CA SER A 271 -7.00 -9.59 8.66
C SER A 271 -7.03 -9.90 7.16
N GLY A 272 -7.44 -11.09 6.73
CA GLY A 272 -7.42 -11.47 5.31
C GLY A 272 -8.35 -10.62 4.41
N ARG A 273 -9.57 -10.32 4.86
CA ARG A 273 -10.51 -9.50 4.06
C ARG A 273 -10.08 -8.04 4.01
N VAL A 274 -9.54 -7.53 5.12
CA VAL A 274 -9.15 -6.13 5.29
C VAL A 274 -7.84 -5.85 4.55
N ASP A 275 -6.86 -6.78 4.58
CA ASP A 275 -5.63 -6.74 3.77
C ASP A 275 -5.95 -6.73 2.27
N LYS A 276 -6.89 -7.57 1.83
CA LYS A 276 -7.35 -7.60 0.44
C LYS A 276 -7.94 -6.28 -0.04
N SER A 277 -8.75 -5.59 0.78
CA SER A 277 -9.30 -4.27 0.44
C SER A 277 -8.22 -3.20 0.41
N MET A 278 -7.25 -3.29 1.32
CA MET A 278 -6.14 -2.34 1.40
C MET A 278 -5.17 -2.48 0.22
N LEU A 279 -4.99 -3.69 -0.33
CA LEU A 279 -4.28 -3.90 -1.61
C LEU A 279 -4.96 -3.13 -2.77
N ASP A 280 -6.29 -3.11 -2.85
CA ASP A 280 -6.99 -2.33 -3.89
C ASP A 280 -6.81 -0.84 -3.71
N GLU A 281 -6.84 -0.36 -2.46
CA GLU A 281 -6.54 1.03 -2.14
C GLU A 281 -5.10 1.37 -2.52
N ALA A 282 -4.12 0.50 -2.22
CA ALA A 282 -2.73 0.70 -2.61
C ALA A 282 -2.58 0.82 -4.14
N ILE A 283 -3.24 -0.07 -4.90
CA ILE A 283 -3.23 -0.02 -6.36
C ILE A 283 -3.87 1.28 -6.88
N ARG A 284 -5.04 1.67 -6.36
CA ARG A 284 -5.76 2.88 -6.80
C ARG A 284 -5.00 4.16 -6.50
N ASN A 285 -4.35 4.24 -5.33
CA ASN A 285 -3.60 5.41 -4.89
C ASN A 285 -2.13 5.40 -5.36
N LYS A 286 -1.73 4.40 -6.14
CA LYS A 286 -0.36 4.18 -6.65
C LYS A 286 0.69 4.02 -5.54
N LYS A 287 0.29 3.48 -4.39
CA LYS A 287 1.15 3.21 -3.23
C LYS A 287 1.74 1.80 -3.34
N TRP A 288 2.55 1.60 -4.38
CA TRP A 288 2.99 0.27 -4.81
C TRP A 288 3.76 -0.50 -3.74
N ASP A 289 4.81 0.11 -3.16
CA ASP A 289 5.62 -0.52 -2.13
C ASP A 289 4.81 -0.88 -0.88
N GLU A 290 3.86 -0.02 -0.51
CA GLU A 290 2.94 -0.31 0.59
C GLU A 290 2.09 -1.54 0.28
N GLY A 291 1.52 -1.64 -0.92
CA GLY A 291 0.83 -2.85 -1.37
C GLY A 291 1.72 -4.10 -1.31
N TRP A 292 2.99 -3.99 -1.69
CA TRP A 292 3.94 -5.11 -1.59
C TRP A 292 4.19 -5.53 -0.14
N TYR A 293 4.27 -4.59 0.79
CA TYR A 293 4.40 -4.92 2.21
C TYR A 293 3.18 -5.66 2.75
N ILE A 294 1.96 -5.32 2.31
CA ILE A 294 0.74 -6.06 2.68
C ILE A 294 0.87 -7.52 2.25
N TYR A 295 1.29 -7.78 1.02
CA TYR A 295 1.49 -9.15 0.54
C TYR A 295 2.61 -9.89 1.31
N LYS A 296 3.78 -9.26 1.48
CA LYS A 296 4.95 -9.95 2.06
C LYS A 296 4.88 -10.12 3.58
N LEU A 297 4.23 -9.22 4.30
CA LEU A 297 4.20 -9.22 5.77
C LEU A 297 2.79 -9.46 6.34
N GLY A 298 1.76 -9.34 5.50
CA GLY A 298 0.38 -9.66 5.87
C GLY A 298 0.09 -11.16 5.84
N ASN A 299 -1.18 -11.52 5.63
CA ASN A 299 -1.63 -12.90 5.72
C ASN A 299 -1.28 -13.71 4.46
N LYS A 300 -0.08 -14.31 4.45
CA LYS A 300 0.39 -15.12 3.31
C LYS A 300 -0.51 -16.33 3.07
N GLY A 301 -0.96 -16.51 1.82
CA GLY A 301 -1.57 -17.76 1.36
C GLY A 301 -3.07 -17.71 1.06
N VAL A 302 -3.67 -16.53 1.00
CA VAL A 302 -5.06 -16.38 0.52
C VAL A 302 -5.05 -16.26 -1.01
N ARG A 303 -5.83 -17.10 -1.71
CA ARG A 303 -5.93 -17.13 -3.18
C ARG A 303 -6.11 -15.74 -3.77
N GLU A 304 -7.02 -14.97 -3.19
CA GLU A 304 -7.43 -13.66 -3.66
C GLU A 304 -6.31 -12.60 -3.55
N ASP A 305 -5.28 -12.85 -2.74
CA ASP A 305 -4.14 -11.95 -2.61
C ASP A 305 -3.16 -12.14 -3.78
N TYR A 306 -3.01 -13.35 -4.34
CA TYR A 306 -2.11 -13.59 -5.47
C TYR A 306 -2.53 -12.82 -6.72
N HIS A 307 -3.80 -12.93 -7.11
CA HIS A 307 -4.40 -12.18 -8.22
C HIS A 307 -4.14 -10.67 -8.09
N LYS A 308 -4.47 -10.08 -6.94
CA LYS A 308 -4.28 -8.64 -6.70
C LYS A 308 -2.82 -8.25 -6.66
N THR A 309 -1.95 -9.09 -6.10
CA THR A 309 -0.52 -8.82 -6.04
C THR A 309 0.11 -8.88 -7.43
N CYS A 310 -0.33 -9.80 -8.30
CA CYS A 310 0.06 -9.79 -9.72
C CYS A 310 -0.32 -8.47 -10.40
N ILE A 311 -1.57 -8.04 -10.24
CA ILE A 311 -2.04 -6.75 -10.79
C ILE A 311 -1.23 -5.58 -10.22
N LEU A 312 -0.93 -5.58 -8.92
CA LEU A 312 -0.08 -4.58 -8.27
C LEU A 312 1.29 -4.53 -8.94
N CYS A 313 1.99 -5.66 -9.06
CA CYS A 313 3.33 -5.73 -9.65
C CYS A 313 3.34 -5.28 -11.11
N ILE A 314 2.36 -5.71 -11.91
CA ILE A 314 2.24 -5.33 -13.32
C ILE A 314 1.99 -3.83 -13.46
N ARG A 315 1.01 -3.27 -12.72
CA ARG A 315 0.71 -1.84 -12.77
C ARG A 315 1.88 -1.00 -12.28
N ALA A 316 2.55 -1.43 -11.21
CA ALA A 316 3.75 -0.77 -10.72
C ALA A 316 4.86 -0.76 -11.78
N LEU A 317 5.16 -1.91 -12.40
CA LEU A 317 6.14 -2.02 -13.48
C LEU A 317 5.82 -1.09 -14.66
N ILE A 318 4.55 -1.03 -15.10
CA ILE A 318 4.13 -0.14 -16.19
C ILE A 318 4.34 1.34 -15.82
N ASN A 319 4.08 1.73 -14.57
CA ASN A 319 4.17 3.13 -14.14
C ASN A 319 5.59 3.57 -13.77
N THR A 320 6.41 2.70 -13.18
CA THR A 320 7.75 3.05 -12.67
C THR A 320 8.89 2.61 -13.59
N LYS A 321 8.66 1.59 -14.44
CA LYS A 321 9.70 0.94 -15.26
C LYS A 321 10.89 0.40 -14.45
N ASP A 322 10.65 0.03 -13.20
CA ASP A 322 11.66 -0.49 -12.28
C ASP A 322 11.67 -2.03 -12.31
N GLU A 323 12.85 -2.62 -12.57
CA GLU A 323 13.12 -4.06 -12.61
C GLU A 323 12.79 -4.78 -11.30
N LEU A 324 12.78 -4.06 -10.18
CA LEU A 324 12.33 -4.59 -8.89
C LEU A 324 10.95 -5.23 -9.01
N TRP A 325 10.05 -4.66 -9.81
CA TRP A 325 8.69 -5.18 -9.99
C TRP A 325 8.62 -6.44 -10.84
N VAL A 326 9.59 -6.67 -11.72
CA VAL A 326 9.76 -7.94 -12.41
C VAL A 326 10.09 -9.02 -11.38
N SER A 327 11.11 -8.81 -10.55
CA SER A 327 11.50 -9.75 -9.50
C SER A 327 10.34 -10.06 -8.54
N ARG A 328 9.61 -9.03 -8.10
CA ARG A 328 8.43 -9.18 -7.24
C ARG A 328 7.28 -9.96 -7.92
N LEU A 329 7.06 -9.78 -9.22
CA LEU A 329 6.06 -10.57 -9.96
C LEU A 329 6.48 -12.05 -10.03
N LEU A 330 7.76 -12.33 -10.30
CA LEU A 330 8.30 -13.69 -10.37
C LEU A 330 8.25 -14.42 -9.02
N ASP A 331 8.39 -13.69 -7.91
CA ASP A 331 8.15 -14.20 -6.55
C ASP A 331 6.70 -14.66 -6.36
N VAL A 332 5.72 -13.91 -6.90
CA VAL A 332 4.30 -14.25 -6.81
C VAL A 332 3.99 -15.49 -7.66
N ILE A 333 4.49 -15.55 -8.90
CA ILE A 333 4.32 -16.71 -9.79
C ILE A 333 4.86 -17.98 -9.12
N GLU A 334 6.05 -17.91 -8.51
CA GLU A 334 6.63 -19.05 -7.81
C GLU A 334 5.81 -19.48 -6.59
N ALA A 335 5.30 -18.52 -5.81
CA ALA A 335 4.42 -18.82 -4.69
C ALA A 335 3.14 -19.54 -5.14
N VAL A 336 2.54 -19.12 -6.26
CA VAL A 336 1.32 -19.72 -6.82
C VAL A 336 1.59 -21.13 -7.33
N VAL A 337 2.69 -21.36 -8.06
CA VAL A 337 3.10 -22.69 -8.52
C VAL A 337 3.35 -23.61 -7.33
N ASN A 338 4.06 -23.14 -6.30
CA ASN A 338 4.34 -23.94 -5.10
C ASN A 338 3.09 -24.23 -4.26
N PHE A 339 2.06 -23.36 -4.32
CA PHE A 339 0.76 -23.60 -3.68
C PHE A 339 -0.03 -24.73 -4.37
N ASN A 340 0.29 -25.03 -5.64
CA ASN A 340 -0.21 -26.17 -6.40
C ASN A 340 -1.75 -26.24 -6.49
N GLN A 341 -2.41 -25.07 -6.61
CA GLN A 341 -3.84 -25.00 -6.92
C GLN A 341 -4.03 -24.53 -8.36
N VAL A 342 -4.60 -25.40 -9.20
CA VAL A 342 -4.77 -25.19 -10.64
C VAL A 342 -5.61 -23.95 -10.93
N GLU A 343 -6.74 -23.77 -10.24
CA GLU A 343 -7.60 -22.59 -10.42
C GLU A 343 -6.85 -21.28 -10.17
N VAL A 344 -6.05 -21.23 -9.12
CA VAL A 344 -5.28 -20.04 -8.74
C VAL A 344 -4.19 -19.74 -9.77
N CYS A 345 -3.52 -20.80 -10.24
CA CYS A 345 -2.53 -20.69 -11.31
C CYS A 345 -3.16 -20.14 -12.58
N CYS A 346 -4.28 -20.70 -13.03
CA CYS A 346 -5.02 -20.23 -14.21
C CYS A 346 -5.40 -18.75 -14.12
N ASP A 347 -5.95 -18.30 -12.98
CA ASP A 347 -6.32 -16.89 -12.79
C ASP A 347 -5.10 -15.95 -12.93
N VAL A 348 -3.99 -16.32 -12.29
CA VAL A 348 -2.76 -15.53 -12.32
C VAL A 348 -2.12 -15.50 -13.71
N ILE A 349 -2.21 -16.62 -14.45
CA ILE A 349 -1.78 -16.70 -15.85
C ILE A 349 -2.57 -15.69 -16.69
N ASP A 350 -3.90 -15.66 -16.54
CA ASP A 350 -4.75 -14.71 -17.26
C ASP A 350 -4.35 -13.25 -16.94
N ASP A 351 -4.19 -12.90 -15.66
CA ASP A 351 -3.82 -11.54 -15.26
C ASP A 351 -2.50 -11.07 -15.85
N ILE A 352 -1.50 -11.95 -15.86
CA ILE A 352 -0.17 -11.63 -16.39
C ILE A 352 -0.28 -11.37 -17.89
N PHE A 353 -0.79 -12.34 -18.63
CA PHE A 353 -0.75 -12.30 -20.09
C PHE A 353 -1.71 -11.29 -20.69
N ASP A 354 -2.84 -11.01 -20.06
CA ASP A 354 -3.76 -9.95 -20.51
C ASP A 354 -3.13 -8.54 -20.39
N ASN A 355 -2.05 -8.38 -19.61
CA ASN A 355 -1.36 -7.10 -19.42
C ASN A 355 0.05 -7.02 -20.03
N LEU A 356 0.67 -8.16 -20.38
CA LEU A 356 2.04 -8.21 -20.92
C LEU A 356 2.23 -7.37 -22.20
N GLY A 357 1.19 -7.23 -23.02
CA GLY A 357 1.23 -6.38 -24.22
C GLY A 357 1.53 -4.90 -23.93
N ASN A 358 1.24 -4.41 -22.73
CA ASN A 358 1.48 -3.02 -22.32
C ASN A 358 2.85 -2.81 -21.65
N ILE A 359 3.63 -3.87 -21.44
CA ILE A 359 4.96 -3.80 -20.81
C ILE A 359 6.04 -3.69 -21.91
N ALA A 360 7.11 -2.95 -21.67
CA ALA A 360 8.21 -2.82 -22.61
C ALA A 360 8.91 -4.17 -22.91
N ASP A 361 9.37 -4.35 -24.15
CA ASP A 361 9.88 -5.64 -24.65
C ASP A 361 10.96 -6.30 -23.78
N PRO A 362 11.99 -5.60 -23.24
CA PRO A 362 13.01 -6.25 -22.41
C PRO A 362 12.43 -6.90 -21.14
N TYR A 363 11.52 -6.20 -20.46
CA TYR A 363 10.87 -6.74 -19.27
C TYR A 363 9.88 -7.86 -19.63
N ARG A 364 9.15 -7.69 -20.74
CA ARG A 364 8.20 -8.69 -21.25
C ARG A 364 8.92 -10.01 -21.53
N LEU A 365 10.07 -9.96 -22.22
CA LEU A 365 10.88 -11.14 -22.53
C LEU A 365 11.32 -11.86 -21.25
N THR A 366 11.89 -11.14 -20.29
CA THR A 366 12.33 -11.70 -19.00
C THR A 366 11.17 -12.35 -18.24
N ILE A 367 10.01 -11.69 -18.18
CA ILE A 367 8.82 -12.25 -17.51
C ILE A 367 8.37 -13.55 -18.18
N ILE A 368 8.32 -13.60 -19.52
CA ILE A 368 7.90 -14.80 -20.25
C ILE A 368 8.89 -15.95 -20.03
N GLN A 369 10.20 -15.70 -20.15
CA GLN A 369 11.23 -16.71 -19.93
C GLN A 369 11.11 -17.36 -18.55
N GLU A 370 10.99 -16.54 -17.50
CA GLU A 370 10.89 -17.02 -16.13
C GLU A 370 9.53 -17.63 -15.82
N PHE A 371 8.45 -17.11 -16.41
CA PHE A 371 7.13 -17.70 -16.35
C PHE A 371 7.15 -19.15 -16.87
N ILE A 372 7.65 -19.36 -18.09
CA ILE A 372 7.78 -20.68 -18.72
C ILE A 372 8.56 -21.63 -17.80
N ARG A 373 9.72 -21.17 -17.31
CA ARG A 373 10.57 -21.96 -16.43
C ARG A 373 9.84 -22.42 -15.17
N LYS A 374 9.06 -21.53 -14.54
CA LYS A 374 8.35 -21.81 -13.27
C LYS A 374 7.09 -22.65 -13.48
N VAL A 375 6.29 -22.33 -14.50
CA VAL A 375 4.98 -22.98 -14.76
C VAL A 375 5.11 -24.36 -15.40
N SER A 376 6.28 -24.71 -15.98
CA SER A 376 6.58 -26.06 -16.47
C SER A 376 6.22 -27.21 -15.54
N ARG A 377 6.23 -26.98 -14.22
CA ARG A 377 5.84 -27.98 -13.20
C ARG A 377 4.33 -28.27 -13.16
N MET A 378 3.51 -27.36 -13.65
CA MET A 378 2.05 -27.42 -13.67
C MET A 378 1.51 -27.89 -15.03
N GLU A 379 2.35 -28.01 -16.06
CA GLU A 379 1.97 -28.37 -17.44
C GLU A 379 1.54 -29.84 -17.61
N GLY A 380 1.60 -30.64 -16.54
CA GLY A 380 0.94 -31.94 -16.50
C GLY A 380 -0.60 -31.85 -16.38
N ASP A 381 -1.14 -30.70 -15.97
CA ASP A 381 -2.58 -30.47 -15.88
C ASP A 381 -3.12 -29.84 -17.17
N GLU A 382 -4.05 -30.52 -17.83
CA GLU A 382 -4.60 -30.11 -19.12
C GLU A 382 -5.36 -28.78 -19.08
N ARG A 383 -5.90 -28.38 -17.93
CA ARG A 383 -6.55 -27.07 -17.78
C ARG A 383 -5.51 -25.95 -17.84
N VAL A 384 -4.35 -26.17 -17.20
CA VAL A 384 -3.20 -25.26 -17.27
C VAL A 384 -2.69 -25.17 -18.70
N VAL A 385 -2.49 -26.31 -19.37
CA VAL A 385 -2.11 -26.37 -20.79
C VAL A 385 -3.06 -25.56 -21.66
N SER A 386 -4.36 -25.80 -21.53
CA SER A 386 -5.39 -25.07 -22.28
C SER A 386 -5.30 -23.56 -22.05
N HIS A 387 -5.13 -23.13 -20.80
CA HIS A 387 -5.00 -21.70 -20.46
C HIS A 387 -3.73 -21.08 -21.04
N ILE A 388 -2.58 -21.75 -20.92
CA ILE A 388 -1.31 -21.26 -21.49
C ILE A 388 -1.45 -21.00 -22.99
N ILE A 389 -1.98 -21.96 -23.75
CA ILE A 389 -2.18 -21.82 -25.20
C ILE A 389 -3.10 -20.63 -25.50
N ARG A 390 -4.23 -20.53 -24.78
CA ARG A 390 -5.21 -19.46 -24.96
C ARG A 390 -4.61 -18.08 -24.70
N VAL A 391 -3.91 -17.89 -23.58
CA VAL A 391 -3.40 -16.55 -23.22
C VAL A 391 -2.20 -16.14 -24.06
N ILE A 392 -1.34 -17.10 -24.43
CA ILE A 392 -0.22 -16.83 -25.34
C ILE A 392 -0.75 -16.44 -26.72
N SER A 393 -1.76 -17.13 -27.23
CA SER A 393 -2.43 -16.74 -28.48
C SER A 393 -2.88 -15.28 -28.46
N ARG A 394 -3.53 -14.83 -27.38
CA ARG A 394 -3.92 -13.42 -27.23
C ARG A 394 -2.72 -12.48 -27.22
N LEU A 395 -1.67 -12.82 -26.48
CA LEU A 395 -0.47 -11.99 -26.39
C LEU A 395 0.22 -11.85 -27.76
N CYS A 396 0.36 -12.94 -28.52
CA CYS A 396 0.95 -12.95 -29.85
C CYS A 396 0.25 -12.00 -30.84
N ARG A 397 -1.05 -11.70 -30.67
CA ARG A 397 -1.76 -10.68 -31.47
C ARG A 397 -1.18 -9.28 -31.29
N THR A 398 -0.63 -9.00 -30.11
CA THR A 398 -0.15 -7.67 -29.72
C THR A 398 1.37 -7.51 -29.86
N CYS A 399 2.14 -8.60 -29.83
CA CYS A 399 3.59 -8.58 -29.89
C CYS A 399 4.18 -9.29 -31.12
N ASN A 400 3.41 -9.44 -32.19
CA ASN A 400 3.84 -10.15 -33.40
C ASN A 400 5.18 -9.62 -33.95
N GLY A 401 6.07 -10.53 -34.34
CA GLY A 401 7.40 -10.21 -34.87
C GLY A 401 8.47 -9.85 -33.82
N THR A 402 8.16 -9.91 -32.52
CA THR A 402 9.14 -9.70 -31.44
C THR A 402 9.80 -11.00 -30.98
N GLU A 403 10.97 -10.91 -30.34
CA GLU A 403 11.64 -12.06 -29.71
C GLU A 403 10.77 -12.75 -28.64
N ALA A 404 10.01 -11.94 -27.88
CA ALA A 404 9.03 -12.43 -26.92
C ALA A 404 7.94 -13.30 -27.58
N CYS A 405 7.49 -12.92 -28.79
CA CYS A 405 6.53 -13.72 -29.56
C CYS A 405 7.14 -15.05 -30.00
N SER A 406 8.38 -15.05 -30.50
CA SER A 406 9.09 -16.28 -30.89
C SER A 406 9.21 -17.26 -29.73
N LEU A 407 9.60 -16.77 -28.54
CA LEU A 407 9.69 -17.58 -27.33
C LEU A 407 8.33 -18.18 -26.92
N CYS A 408 7.27 -17.38 -26.99
CA CYS A 408 5.90 -17.82 -26.76
C CYS A 408 5.48 -18.93 -27.74
N ILE A 409 5.84 -18.79 -29.03
CA ILE A 409 5.53 -19.79 -30.06
C ILE A 409 6.24 -21.11 -29.77
N ASP A 410 7.53 -21.07 -29.43
CA ASP A 410 8.31 -22.25 -29.10
C ASP A 410 7.73 -22.97 -27.87
N HIS A 411 7.32 -22.21 -26.86
CA HIS A 411 6.70 -22.77 -25.67
C HIS A 411 5.36 -23.45 -25.96
N VAL A 412 4.43 -22.79 -26.67
CA VAL A 412 3.14 -23.38 -27.05
C VAL A 412 3.33 -24.67 -27.85
N ASN A 413 4.27 -24.68 -28.79
CA ASN A 413 4.62 -25.90 -29.53
C ASN A 413 5.11 -27.00 -28.60
N SER A 414 6.01 -26.70 -27.67
CA SER A 414 6.56 -27.67 -26.71
C SER A 414 5.46 -28.26 -25.83
N VAL A 415 4.61 -27.42 -25.24
CA VAL A 415 3.53 -27.86 -24.35
C VAL A 415 2.52 -28.73 -25.10
N TYR A 416 2.12 -28.32 -26.32
CA TYR A 416 1.20 -29.09 -27.14
C TYR A 416 1.76 -30.47 -27.53
N GLN A 417 3.04 -30.56 -27.91
CA GLN A 417 3.66 -31.85 -28.26
C GLN A 417 3.75 -32.79 -27.05
N GLU A 418 4.07 -32.27 -25.87
CA GLU A 418 4.12 -33.09 -24.65
C GLU A 418 2.72 -33.55 -24.23
N TRP A 419 1.73 -32.66 -24.28
CA TRP A 419 0.32 -33.03 -24.06
C TRP A 419 -0.14 -34.12 -25.04
N LYS A 420 0.16 -33.94 -26.34
CA LYS A 420 -0.17 -34.92 -27.39
C LYS A 420 0.44 -36.28 -27.07
N LYS A 421 1.75 -36.35 -26.83
CA LYS A 421 2.45 -37.59 -26.49
C LYS A 421 1.81 -38.35 -25.32
N ASN A 422 1.33 -37.63 -24.31
CA ASN A 422 0.75 -38.21 -23.10
C ASN A 422 -0.73 -38.61 -23.25
N ASN A 423 -1.46 -38.03 -24.20
CA ASN A 423 -2.91 -38.25 -24.37
C ASN A 423 -3.30 -39.00 -25.65
N THR A 424 -2.42 -39.05 -26.65
CA THR A 424 -2.64 -39.76 -27.92
C THR A 424 -1.96 -41.15 -27.92
N GLY A 425 -1.83 -41.79 -26.75
CA GLY A 425 -1.20 -43.10 -26.57
C GLY A 425 -1.80 -44.19 -27.47
N GLY A 426 -0.94 -45.07 -27.98
CA GLY A 426 -1.20 -45.97 -29.12
C GLY A 426 -2.40 -46.91 -29.01
N PHE A 427 -2.73 -47.48 -30.18
CA PHE A 427 -3.86 -48.33 -30.66
C PHE A 427 -4.86 -48.99 -29.68
N PHE A 428 -4.59 -49.15 -28.39
CA PHE A 428 -5.42 -49.92 -27.47
C PHE A 428 -6.26 -49.12 -26.46
N PHE A 429 -5.95 -47.85 -26.14
CA PHE A 429 -6.81 -47.02 -25.28
C PHE A 429 -6.68 -45.51 -25.60
N LYS A 430 -7.57 -44.99 -26.47
CA LYS A 430 -7.74 -43.54 -26.64
C LYS A 430 -8.44 -42.97 -25.40
N HIS A 431 -7.79 -42.09 -24.65
CA HIS A 431 -8.38 -41.45 -23.48
C HIS A 431 -8.84 -40.02 -23.84
N HIS A 432 -10.14 -39.85 -24.08
CA HIS A 432 -10.72 -38.53 -24.35
C HIS A 432 -10.84 -37.72 -23.06
N SER A 433 -9.97 -36.72 -22.91
CA SER A 433 -10.07 -35.75 -21.83
C SER A 433 -11.27 -34.82 -22.01
N LYS A 434 -11.83 -34.32 -20.89
CA LYS A 434 -12.79 -33.20 -20.89
C LYS A 434 -12.23 -31.90 -21.48
N TYR A 435 -10.90 -31.74 -21.54
CA TYR A 435 -10.21 -30.55 -22.06
C TYR A 435 -9.70 -30.74 -23.49
N GLU A 436 -9.80 -31.94 -24.07
CA GLU A 436 -9.27 -32.26 -25.40
C GLU A 436 -9.78 -31.30 -26.49
N SER A 437 -11.10 -31.15 -26.61
CA SER A 437 -11.70 -30.22 -27.58
C SER A 437 -11.27 -28.77 -27.36
N GLU A 438 -11.09 -28.35 -26.11
CA GLU A 438 -10.68 -26.98 -25.77
C GLU A 438 -9.23 -26.73 -26.17
N ILE A 439 -8.33 -27.68 -25.92
CA ILE A 439 -6.92 -27.60 -26.31
C ILE A 439 -6.80 -27.53 -27.83
N PHE A 440 -7.50 -28.40 -28.56
CA PHE A 440 -7.50 -28.34 -30.02
C PHE A 440 -8.06 -27.01 -30.55
N GLU A 441 -9.16 -26.52 -29.99
CA GLU A 441 -9.73 -25.23 -30.37
C GLU A 441 -8.73 -24.08 -30.15
N ASN A 442 -8.07 -24.07 -28.99
CA ASN A 442 -7.06 -23.07 -28.66
C ASN A 442 -5.83 -23.16 -29.58
N MET A 443 -5.40 -24.36 -29.97
CA MET A 443 -4.29 -24.53 -30.92
C MET A 443 -4.65 -24.07 -32.34
N LEU A 444 -5.89 -24.32 -32.80
CA LEU A 444 -6.37 -23.77 -34.06
C LEU A 444 -6.42 -22.24 -34.02
N ASP A 445 -6.89 -21.64 -32.91
CA ASP A 445 -6.86 -20.18 -32.73
C ASP A 445 -5.42 -19.63 -32.70
N PHE A 446 -4.51 -20.35 -32.05
CA PHE A 446 -3.10 -20.00 -31.96
C PHE A 446 -2.41 -19.97 -33.32
N TYR A 447 -2.46 -21.06 -34.10
CA TYR A 447 -1.82 -21.08 -35.42
C TYR A 447 -2.48 -20.15 -36.43
N SER A 448 -3.79 -19.93 -36.32
CA SER A 448 -4.47 -18.89 -37.09
C SER A 448 -3.99 -17.48 -36.71
N THR A 449 -3.65 -17.24 -35.44
CA THR A 449 -3.19 -15.94 -34.94
C THR A 449 -1.78 -15.60 -35.43
N ILE A 450 -0.89 -16.58 -35.48
CA ILE A 450 0.49 -16.39 -35.98
C ILE A 450 0.64 -16.62 -37.49
N ASP A 451 -0.47 -16.89 -38.19
CA ASP A 451 -0.55 -17.17 -39.63
C ASP A 451 0.32 -18.36 -40.10
N ASP A 452 0.44 -19.42 -39.28
CA ASP A 452 1.15 -20.66 -39.60
C ASP A 452 0.18 -21.72 -40.14
N SER A 453 -0.09 -21.65 -41.45
CA SER A 453 -1.02 -22.56 -42.12
C SER A 453 -0.58 -24.03 -42.06
N CYS A 454 0.73 -24.30 -42.16
CA CYS A 454 1.27 -25.66 -42.13
C CYS A 454 0.96 -26.35 -40.78
N LYS A 455 1.28 -25.69 -39.67
CA LYS A 455 0.97 -26.24 -38.35
C LYS A 455 -0.52 -26.26 -38.03
N PHE A 456 -1.30 -25.31 -38.56
CA PHE A 456 -2.76 -25.34 -38.48
C PHE A 456 -3.34 -26.62 -39.09
N VAL A 457 -2.88 -27.00 -40.30
CA VAL A 457 -3.26 -28.27 -40.94
C VAL A 457 -2.78 -29.47 -40.14
N GLY A 458 -1.59 -29.40 -39.53
CA GLY A 458 -1.10 -30.40 -38.59
C GLY A 458 -2.07 -30.66 -37.42
N VAL A 459 -2.63 -29.62 -36.81
CA VAL A 459 -3.66 -29.76 -35.76
C VAL A 459 -4.95 -30.38 -36.30
N CYS A 460 -5.36 -30.02 -37.53
CA CYS A 460 -6.50 -30.64 -38.18
C CYS A 460 -6.29 -32.16 -38.38
N ARG A 461 -5.08 -32.58 -38.74
CA ARG A 461 -4.71 -34.00 -38.86
C ARG A 461 -4.78 -34.71 -37.52
N ASP A 462 -4.29 -34.06 -36.46
CA ASP A 462 -4.35 -34.58 -35.10
C ASP A 462 -5.81 -34.76 -34.63
N LEU A 463 -6.68 -33.80 -34.93
CA LEU A 463 -8.12 -33.89 -34.67
C LEU A 463 -8.75 -35.12 -35.35
N PHE A 464 -8.43 -35.34 -36.62
CA PHE A 464 -8.95 -36.46 -37.40
C PHE A 464 -8.44 -37.81 -36.87
N GLN A 465 -7.14 -37.94 -36.61
CA GLN A 465 -6.53 -39.18 -36.15
C GLN A 465 -6.99 -39.60 -34.74
N ASN A 466 -7.23 -38.62 -33.87
CA ASN A 466 -7.70 -38.88 -32.51
C ASN A 466 -9.22 -39.12 -32.43
N GLU A 467 -9.97 -38.98 -33.53
CA GLU A 467 -11.44 -39.01 -33.51
C GLU A 467 -12.03 -38.01 -32.50
N ALA A 468 -11.34 -36.87 -32.33
CA ALA A 468 -11.71 -35.87 -31.34
C ALA A 468 -13.03 -35.19 -31.73
N LYS A 469 -13.82 -34.81 -30.73
CA LYS A 469 -15.10 -34.13 -30.96
C LYS A 469 -14.85 -32.72 -31.50
N VAL A 470 -15.32 -32.48 -32.72
CA VAL A 470 -15.26 -31.16 -33.36
C VAL A 470 -16.52 -30.37 -33.04
N ASN A 471 -16.36 -29.20 -32.44
CA ASN A 471 -17.46 -28.30 -32.13
C ASN A 471 -17.71 -27.27 -33.27
N ARG A 472 -18.79 -26.50 -33.15
CA ARG A 472 -19.18 -25.52 -34.19
C ARG A 472 -18.14 -24.43 -34.42
N GLU A 473 -17.43 -23.99 -33.39
CA GLU A 473 -16.43 -22.92 -33.50
C GLU A 473 -15.16 -23.43 -34.19
N MET A 474 -14.72 -24.65 -33.88
CA MET A 474 -13.63 -25.32 -34.59
C MET A 474 -13.94 -25.46 -36.09
N CYS A 475 -15.15 -25.92 -36.45
CA CYS A 475 -15.58 -25.97 -37.85
C CYS A 475 -15.53 -24.60 -38.53
N ARG A 476 -15.98 -23.54 -37.83
CA ARG A 476 -15.96 -22.16 -38.35
C ARG A 476 -14.52 -21.70 -38.64
N ARG A 477 -13.59 -21.99 -37.73
CA ARG A 477 -12.17 -21.64 -37.87
C ARG A 477 -11.48 -22.42 -38.99
N ILE A 478 -11.67 -23.73 -39.04
CA ILE A 478 -11.13 -24.59 -40.12
C ILE A 478 -11.59 -24.07 -41.48
N ARG A 479 -12.89 -23.74 -41.61
CA ARG A 479 -13.44 -23.18 -42.85
C ARG A 479 -12.85 -21.81 -43.20
N HIS A 480 -12.66 -20.95 -42.20
CA HIS A 480 -12.08 -19.61 -42.42
C HIS A 480 -10.65 -19.70 -42.97
N VAL A 481 -9.79 -20.52 -42.33
CA VAL A 481 -8.39 -20.69 -42.77
C VAL A 481 -8.34 -21.40 -44.12
N HIS A 482 -9.14 -22.45 -44.34
CA HIS A 482 -9.28 -23.11 -45.63
C HIS A 482 -9.56 -22.12 -46.77
N ASN A 483 -10.59 -21.28 -46.61
CA ASN A 483 -10.98 -20.30 -47.63
C ASN A 483 -9.91 -19.21 -47.84
N LYS A 484 -9.15 -18.85 -46.80
CA LYS A 484 -8.03 -17.91 -46.88
C LYS A 484 -6.85 -18.53 -47.67
N THR A 485 -6.53 -19.79 -47.43
CA THR A 485 -5.34 -20.47 -47.98
C THR A 485 -5.55 -20.97 -49.40
N TYR A 486 -6.71 -21.55 -49.72
CA TYR A 486 -6.97 -22.19 -51.01
C TYR A 486 -7.88 -21.37 -51.93
N GLY A 487 -8.18 -20.11 -51.56
CA GLY A 487 -9.17 -19.27 -52.22
C GLY A 487 -10.59 -19.86 -52.10
N ASN A 488 -11.58 -19.28 -52.77
CA ASN A 488 -12.91 -19.88 -52.91
C ASN A 488 -12.84 -21.16 -53.77
N CYS A 489 -12.17 -22.21 -53.29
CA CYS A 489 -12.07 -23.51 -53.95
C CYS A 489 -13.45 -24.14 -54.20
N CYS A 490 -14.50 -23.58 -53.57
CA CYS A 490 -15.90 -23.96 -53.72
C CYS A 490 -16.73 -23.02 -54.65
N GLU A 491 -16.14 -22.38 -55.67
CA GLU A 491 -16.94 -21.62 -56.66
C GLU A 491 -17.86 -22.49 -57.53
N TYR A 492 -17.79 -23.81 -57.44
CA TYR A 492 -18.74 -24.71 -58.10
C TYR A 492 -19.28 -25.77 -57.14
N SER A 493 -20.30 -25.38 -56.35
CA SER A 493 -21.59 -26.06 -56.34
C SER A 493 -22.44 -25.65 -55.13
N ASP A 494 -23.72 -25.39 -55.36
CA ASP A 494 -24.77 -25.27 -54.34
C ASP A 494 -24.95 -26.53 -53.45
N THR A 495 -24.12 -27.56 -53.65
CA THR A 495 -24.01 -28.75 -52.80
C THR A 495 -22.89 -28.67 -51.76
N CYS A 496 -21.85 -27.86 -51.94
CA CYS A 496 -20.74 -27.75 -50.99
C CYS A 496 -21.12 -26.95 -49.72
N SER A 497 -21.95 -25.92 -49.88
CA SER A 497 -22.47 -25.10 -48.77
C SER A 497 -23.43 -25.85 -47.83
N LYS A 498 -24.09 -26.92 -48.32
CA LYS A 498 -24.95 -27.82 -47.52
C LYS A 498 -24.23 -29.05 -46.97
N LYS A 499 -23.17 -29.53 -47.62
CA LYS A 499 -22.40 -30.72 -47.22
C LYS A 499 -21.32 -30.45 -46.16
N LEU A 500 -20.70 -29.27 -46.15
CA LEU A 500 -19.68 -28.88 -45.16
C LEU A 500 -20.22 -28.58 -43.75
N ASN A 501 -21.35 -29.17 -43.35
CA ASN A 501 -21.83 -29.17 -41.96
C ASN A 501 -21.24 -30.32 -41.14
N ASP A 502 -20.67 -31.33 -41.80
CA ASP A 502 -19.92 -32.41 -41.15
C ASP A 502 -18.43 -32.04 -41.05
N ALA A 503 -17.90 -32.03 -39.83
CA ALA A 503 -16.51 -31.76 -39.55
C ALA A 503 -15.57 -32.78 -40.21
N SER A 504 -16.01 -34.03 -40.34
CA SER A 504 -15.22 -35.12 -40.94
C SER A 504 -15.04 -34.91 -42.44
N GLU A 505 -16.08 -34.47 -43.15
CA GLU A 505 -16.01 -34.16 -44.58
C GLU A 505 -15.13 -32.94 -44.86
N LEU A 506 -15.22 -31.90 -44.02
CA LEU A 506 -14.37 -30.69 -44.13
C LEU A 506 -12.88 -31.02 -43.89
N LEU A 507 -12.56 -31.83 -42.88
CA LEU A 507 -11.19 -32.27 -42.60
C LEU A 507 -10.64 -33.14 -43.73
N THR A 508 -11.44 -34.08 -44.24
CA THR A 508 -11.06 -34.95 -45.37
C THR A 508 -10.76 -34.14 -46.63
N HIS A 509 -11.60 -33.15 -46.95
CA HIS A 509 -11.38 -32.25 -48.09
C HIS A 509 -10.09 -31.44 -47.95
N LEU A 510 -9.80 -30.95 -46.74
CA LEU A 510 -8.60 -30.17 -46.46
C LEU A 510 -7.31 -30.98 -46.72
N PHE A 511 -7.30 -32.27 -46.39
CA PHE A 511 -6.15 -33.14 -46.67
C PHE A 511 -5.97 -33.47 -48.16
N THR A 512 -7.05 -33.56 -48.94
CA THR A 512 -6.96 -33.82 -50.39
C THR A 512 -6.28 -32.69 -51.19
N HIS A 513 -6.24 -31.47 -50.65
CA HIS A 513 -5.55 -30.33 -51.27
C HIS A 513 -4.09 -30.16 -50.83
N GLU A 514 -3.65 -30.83 -49.75
CA GLU A 514 -2.26 -30.79 -49.28
C GLU A 514 -1.35 -31.78 -50.05
N GLU A 515 -1.94 -32.84 -50.64
CA GLU A 515 -1.25 -33.85 -51.45
C GLU A 515 -1.02 -33.41 -52.92
N GLN A 516 -1.47 -32.20 -53.30
CA GLN A 516 -1.26 -31.57 -54.62
C GLN A 516 -0.25 -30.43 -54.50
#